data_AF-A0A1D3KZK3-F1
#
_entry.id   AF-A0A1D3KZK3-F1
#
_cell.length_a   1.000
_cell.length_b   1.000
_cell.length_c   1.000
_cell.angle_alpha   90.00
_cell.angle_beta   90.00
_cell.angle_gamma   90.00
#
_symmetry.space_group_name_H-M   'P 1'
#
loop_
_entity.id
_entity.type
_entity.pdbx_description
1 polymer ?
#
loop_
_entity_poly.entity_id
_entity_poly.type
_entity_poly.pdbx_seq_one_letter_code
_entity_poly.pdbx_strand_id
1 'polypeptide(L)'
;MPKHIISGLKYLAAVELRKKGCNQREIAKELEMDRSTVSHYLNGRNISWNSIGVAEAITTLCPRDFLTMTYALVKDKDKTRTLVKICSNNQYECSVRDSCIGCGLCVDSCMMNAIVLDDLKADINPEWCCGCLICGEMCPTKSIKIKEVDDYGDSRNGGR
;
A
#
# COMPACT_ATOMS: atom_id res chain seq x y z
N MET A 1 -3.26 8.40 21.55
CA MET A 1 -3.33 9.14 20.27
C MET A 1 -3.09 8.25 19.05
N PRO A 2 -1.98 7.47 18.92
CA PRO A 2 -1.72 6.67 17.71
C PRO A 2 -2.83 5.66 17.39
N LYS A 3 -3.36 4.96 18.41
CA LYS A 3 -4.45 3.99 18.26
C LYS A 3 -5.73 4.55 17.61
N HIS A 4 -5.99 5.86 17.72
CA HIS A 4 -7.16 6.47 17.06
C HIS A 4 -6.91 6.71 15.57
N ILE A 5 -5.67 7.02 15.16
CA ILE A 5 -5.28 7.22 13.75
C ILE A 5 -5.29 5.88 13.00
N ILE A 6 -4.59 4.87 13.53
CA ILE A 6 -5.19 3.57 13.88
C ILE A 6 -6.54 3.22 13.24
N SER A 7 -7.56 3.40 14.08
CA SER A 7 -8.96 3.22 13.75
C SER A 7 -9.42 4.04 12.54
N GLY A 8 -8.87 5.25 12.32
CA GLY A 8 -9.15 6.07 11.14
C GLY A 8 -8.73 5.38 9.84
N LEU A 9 -7.49 4.87 9.76
CA LEU A 9 -6.99 4.12 8.60
C LEU A 9 -7.80 2.84 8.37
N LYS A 10 -8.12 2.11 9.44
CA LYS A 10 -8.96 0.91 9.37
C LYS A 10 -10.40 1.22 8.94
N TYR A 11 -10.94 2.37 9.34
CA TYR A 11 -12.24 2.85 8.87
C TYR A 11 -12.21 3.13 7.37
N LEU A 12 -11.22 3.87 6.87
CA LEU A 12 -11.07 4.16 5.44
C LEU A 12 -10.94 2.85 4.64
N ALA A 13 -10.11 1.92 5.11
CA ALA A 13 -9.96 0.61 4.48
C ALA A 13 -11.28 -0.20 4.47
N ALA A 14 -12.06 -0.17 5.55
CA ALA A 14 -13.36 -0.82 5.60
C ALA A 14 -14.36 -0.20 4.60
N VAL A 15 -14.33 1.13 4.43
CA VAL A 15 -15.14 1.83 3.43
C VAL A 15 -14.72 1.43 2.00
N GLU A 16 -13.42 1.36 1.71
CA GLU A 16 -12.93 0.94 0.39
C GLU A 16 -13.28 -0.51 0.06
N LEU A 17 -13.11 -1.45 1.02
CA LEU A 17 -13.54 -2.82 0.84
C LEU A 17 -15.06 -2.91 0.62
N ARG A 18 -15.85 -2.08 1.32
CA ARG A 18 -17.30 -2.03 1.12
C ARG A 18 -17.66 -1.54 -0.29
N LYS A 19 -16.95 -0.54 -0.83
CA LYS A 19 -17.11 -0.07 -2.22
C LYS A 19 -16.76 -1.17 -3.23
N LYS A 20 -15.76 -2.00 -2.93
CA LYS A 20 -15.37 -3.20 -3.71
C LYS A 20 -16.37 -4.37 -3.58
N GLY A 21 -17.47 -4.20 -2.86
CA GLY A 21 -18.55 -5.19 -2.74
C GLY A 21 -18.42 -6.14 -1.55
N CYS A 22 -17.39 -6.01 -0.72
CA CYS A 22 -17.21 -6.90 0.43
C CYS A 22 -18.34 -6.74 1.47
N ASN A 23 -18.74 -7.86 2.05
CA ASN A 23 -19.66 -7.88 3.19
C ASN A 23 -18.91 -7.68 4.52
N GLN A 24 -19.65 -7.45 5.61
CA GLN A 24 -19.04 -7.19 6.92
C GLN A 24 -18.15 -8.32 7.44
N ARG A 25 -18.41 -9.58 7.06
CA ARG A 25 -17.60 -10.73 7.50
C ARG A 25 -16.26 -10.76 6.75
N GLU A 26 -16.28 -10.49 5.46
CA GLU A 26 -15.06 -10.38 4.63
C GLU A 26 -14.19 -9.23 5.11
N ILE A 27 -14.77 -8.05 5.34
CA ILE A 27 -14.06 -6.88 5.84
C ILE A 27 -13.42 -7.17 7.22
N ALA A 28 -14.16 -7.82 8.12
CA ALA A 28 -13.67 -8.19 9.44
C ALA A 28 -12.47 -9.14 9.36
N LYS A 29 -12.53 -10.12 8.45
CA LYS A 29 -11.44 -11.07 8.20
C LYS A 29 -10.21 -10.34 7.63
N GLU A 30 -10.40 -9.53 6.60
CA GLU A 30 -9.31 -8.83 5.90
C GLU A 30 -8.57 -7.85 6.82
N LEU A 31 -9.29 -7.12 7.67
CA LEU A 31 -8.71 -6.10 8.56
C LEU A 31 -8.36 -6.62 9.96
N GLU A 32 -8.46 -7.94 10.17
CA GLU A 32 -8.26 -8.63 11.45
C GLU A 32 -8.96 -7.92 12.62
N MET A 33 -10.29 -7.79 12.53
CA MET A 33 -11.09 -7.10 13.55
C MET A 33 -12.45 -7.75 13.76
N ASP A 34 -13.10 -7.43 14.87
CA ASP A 34 -14.45 -7.91 15.15
C ASP A 34 -15.46 -7.35 14.14
N ARG A 35 -16.42 -8.19 13.75
CA ARG A 35 -17.54 -7.79 12.89
C ARG A 35 -18.36 -6.64 13.50
N SER A 36 -18.46 -6.57 14.82
CA SER A 36 -19.12 -5.45 15.52
C SER A 36 -18.39 -4.13 15.25
N THR A 37 -17.06 -4.12 15.27
CA THR A 37 -16.22 -2.96 14.92
C THR A 37 -16.46 -2.51 13.49
N VAL A 38 -16.49 -3.44 12.52
CA VAL A 38 -16.85 -3.13 11.12
C VAL A 38 -18.25 -2.52 11.03
N SER A 39 -19.22 -3.09 11.76
CA SER A 39 -20.58 -2.56 11.79
C SER A 39 -20.61 -1.14 12.37
N HIS A 40 -19.83 -0.85 13.42
CA HIS A 40 -19.70 0.50 13.97
C HIS A 40 -19.12 1.46 12.93
N TYR A 41 -18.03 1.09 12.26
CA TYR A 41 -17.41 1.87 11.20
C TYR A 41 -18.40 2.22 10.08
N LEU A 42 -19.03 1.22 9.47
CA LEU A 42 -19.93 1.42 8.33
C LEU A 42 -21.23 2.16 8.69
N ASN A 43 -21.57 2.24 9.98
CA ASN A 43 -22.72 3.02 10.48
C ASN A 43 -22.31 4.36 11.11
N GLY A 44 -21.04 4.79 11.00
CA GLY A 44 -20.57 6.06 11.54
C GLY A 44 -20.53 6.15 13.07
N ARG A 45 -20.46 5.00 13.78
CA ARG A 45 -20.46 4.93 15.25
C ARG A 45 -19.05 4.73 15.80
N ASN A 46 -18.79 5.29 16.99
CA ASN A 46 -17.50 5.18 17.71
C ASN A 46 -16.28 5.65 16.89
N ILE A 47 -16.44 6.72 16.11
CA ILE A 47 -15.38 7.28 15.26
C ILE A 47 -15.13 8.75 15.61
N SER A 48 -13.88 9.17 15.51
CA SER A 48 -13.45 10.54 15.68
C SER A 48 -13.14 11.14 14.30
N TRP A 49 -13.89 12.16 13.89
CA TRP A 49 -13.69 12.85 12.60
C TRP A 49 -12.28 13.44 12.46
N ASN A 50 -11.70 13.95 13.55
CA ASN A 50 -10.32 14.44 13.54
C ASN A 50 -9.33 13.30 13.25
N SER A 51 -9.57 12.09 13.79
CA SER A 51 -8.71 10.94 13.54
C SER A 51 -8.86 10.41 12.11
N ILE A 52 -10.08 10.47 11.54
CA ILE A 52 -10.33 10.17 10.12
C ILE A 52 -9.60 11.19 9.24
N GLY A 53 -9.72 12.49 9.52
CA GLY A 53 -9.06 13.53 8.71
C GLY A 53 -7.53 13.40 8.69
N VAL A 54 -6.92 13.00 9.81
CA VAL A 54 -5.48 12.68 9.83
C VAL A 54 -5.18 11.43 9.00
N ALA A 55 -6.03 10.39 9.09
CA ALA A 55 -5.87 9.18 8.28
C ALA A 55 -6.02 9.46 6.77
N GLU A 56 -6.98 10.30 6.38
CA GLU A 56 -7.17 10.76 5.00
C GLU A 56 -5.92 11.48 4.49
N ALA A 57 -5.39 12.42 5.26
CA ALA A 57 -4.15 13.10 4.93
C ALA A 57 -2.99 12.12 4.70
N ILE A 58 -2.86 11.10 5.56
CA ILE A 58 -1.85 10.04 5.41
C ILE A 58 -2.03 9.26 4.10
N THR A 59 -3.27 8.91 3.72
CA THR A 59 -3.54 8.17 2.47
C THR A 59 -3.29 8.98 1.20
N THR A 60 -3.25 10.31 1.29
CA THR A 60 -2.94 11.20 0.16
C THR A 60 -1.45 11.51 -0.01
N LEU A 61 -0.59 11.01 0.88
CA LEU A 61 0.85 11.19 0.76
C LEU A 61 1.41 10.43 -0.45
N CYS A 62 2.64 10.76 -0.86
CA CYS A 62 3.33 9.95 -1.85
C CYS A 62 3.48 8.50 -1.35
N PRO A 63 3.60 7.49 -2.24
CA PRO A 63 3.48 6.10 -1.79
C PRO A 63 4.55 5.66 -0.78
N ARG A 64 5.75 6.25 -0.84
CA ARG A 64 6.79 6.03 0.17
C ARG A 64 6.38 6.52 1.54
N ASP A 65 5.88 7.75 1.62
CA ASP A 65 5.50 8.39 2.88
C ASP A 65 4.25 7.74 3.46
N PHE A 66 3.27 7.41 2.62
CA PHE A 66 2.09 6.66 3.05
C PHE A 66 2.49 5.32 3.68
N LEU A 67 3.35 4.55 3.01
CA LEU A 67 3.86 3.28 3.52
C LEU A 67 4.63 3.44 4.84
N THR A 68 5.54 4.41 4.90
CA THR A 68 6.41 4.64 6.06
C THR A 68 5.62 5.14 7.27
N MET A 69 4.70 6.09 7.06
CA MET A 69 3.83 6.61 8.12
C MET A 69 2.86 5.54 8.63
N THR A 70 2.27 4.75 7.73
CA THR A 70 1.40 3.63 8.11
C THR A 70 2.18 2.63 8.96
N TYR A 71 3.39 2.24 8.53
CA TYR A 71 4.23 1.34 9.31
C TYR A 71 4.61 1.92 10.69
N ALA A 72 4.98 3.20 10.76
CA ALA A 72 5.33 3.85 12.02
C ALA A 72 4.17 3.86 13.03
N LEU A 73 2.93 3.99 12.55
CA LEU A 73 1.73 3.93 13.37
C LEU A 73 1.37 2.49 13.77
N VAL A 74 1.39 1.56 12.81
CA VAL A 74 0.86 0.20 12.95
C VAL A 74 1.87 -0.75 13.61
N LYS A 75 3.16 -0.62 13.28
CA LYS A 75 4.27 -1.46 13.76
C LYS A 75 4.08 -2.97 13.54
N ASP A 76 3.35 -3.31 12.49
CA ASP A 76 3.08 -4.68 12.04
C ASP A 76 3.13 -4.68 10.51
N LYS A 77 4.03 -5.48 9.94
CA LYS A 77 4.32 -5.46 8.49
C LYS A 77 3.11 -5.91 7.68
N ASP A 78 2.44 -6.98 8.09
CA ASP A 78 1.33 -7.57 7.35
C ASP A 78 0.08 -6.68 7.39
N LYS A 79 -0.22 -6.10 8.55
CA LYS A 79 -1.29 -5.10 8.68
C LYS A 79 -0.99 -3.83 7.87
N THR A 80 0.27 -3.38 7.86
CA THR A 80 0.68 -2.21 7.08
C THR A 80 0.44 -2.46 5.59
N ARG A 81 0.93 -3.59 5.07
CA ARG A 81 0.75 -3.96 3.66
C ARG A 81 -0.72 -4.00 3.25
N THR A 82 -1.55 -4.59 4.11
CA THR A 82 -2.99 -4.72 3.88
C THR A 82 -3.65 -3.36 3.80
N LEU A 83 -3.37 -2.47 4.76
CA LEU A 83 -3.91 -1.09 4.76
C LEU A 83 -3.43 -0.29 3.55
N VAL A 84 -2.14 -0.35 3.23
CA VAL A 84 -1.58 0.35 2.06
C VAL A 84 -2.21 -0.15 0.78
N LYS A 85 -2.29 -1.48 0.59
CA LYS A 85 -2.91 -2.08 -0.60
C LYS A 85 -4.38 -1.70 -0.76
N ILE A 86 -5.15 -1.67 0.33
CA ILE A 86 -6.58 -1.38 0.27
C ILE A 86 -6.82 0.11 -0.04
N CYS A 87 -6.06 0.99 0.60
CA CYS A 87 -6.26 2.44 0.53
C CYS A 87 -5.51 3.12 -0.62
N SER A 88 -4.59 2.44 -1.30
CA SER A 88 -3.97 2.91 -2.53
C SER A 88 -4.82 2.55 -3.75
N ASN A 89 -5.00 3.51 -4.67
CA ASN A 89 -5.73 3.33 -5.92
C ASN A 89 -4.85 3.31 -7.18
N ASN A 90 -3.53 3.40 -7.00
CA ASN A 90 -2.60 3.49 -8.10
C ASN A 90 -2.14 2.10 -8.54
N GLN A 91 -2.01 1.91 -9.85
CA GLN A 91 -1.42 0.72 -10.44
C GLN A 91 -0.02 1.03 -10.96
N TYR A 92 0.86 0.03 -10.92
CA TYR A 92 2.25 0.20 -11.29
C TYR A 92 2.74 -0.86 -12.27
N GLU A 93 3.32 -0.43 -13.37
CA GLU A 93 4.11 -1.28 -14.26
C GLU A 93 5.52 -1.40 -13.68
N CYS A 94 5.98 -2.64 -13.49
CA CYS A 94 7.27 -2.95 -12.90
C CYS A 94 8.12 -3.72 -13.92
N SER A 95 9.39 -3.35 -14.09
CA SER A 95 10.31 -4.08 -14.97
C SER A 95 11.72 -4.16 -14.40
N VAL A 96 12.40 -5.27 -14.68
CA VAL A 96 13.77 -5.55 -14.24
C VAL A 96 14.65 -5.83 -15.45
N ARG A 97 15.65 -4.98 -15.66
CA ARG A 97 16.63 -5.07 -16.76
C ARG A 97 17.60 -6.24 -16.57
N ASP A 98 18.24 -6.65 -17.66
CA ASP A 98 19.26 -7.72 -17.68
C ASP A 98 20.55 -7.36 -16.96
N SER A 99 20.74 -6.08 -16.60
CA SER A 99 21.83 -5.67 -15.70
C SER A 99 21.61 -6.12 -14.25
N CYS A 100 20.51 -6.81 -13.94
CA CYS A 100 20.26 -7.36 -12.61
C CYS A 100 21.26 -8.47 -12.31
N ILE A 101 21.91 -8.38 -11.14
CA ILE A 101 22.92 -9.34 -10.67
C ILE A 101 22.40 -10.28 -9.58
N GLY A 102 21.09 -10.32 -9.34
CA GLY A 102 20.49 -11.25 -8.37
C GLY A 102 20.85 -11.03 -6.90
N CYS A 103 21.34 -9.83 -6.52
CA CYS A 103 21.88 -9.61 -5.17
C CYS A 103 20.87 -9.63 -4.01
N GLY A 104 19.55 -9.59 -4.28
CA GLY A 104 18.51 -9.70 -3.25
C GLY A 104 18.19 -8.42 -2.44
N LEU A 105 18.99 -7.35 -2.52
CA LEU A 105 18.76 -6.11 -1.75
C LEU A 105 17.35 -5.50 -1.95
N CYS A 106 16.79 -5.63 -3.15
CA CYS A 106 15.42 -5.19 -3.44
C CYS A 106 14.35 -6.04 -2.73
N VAL A 107 14.59 -7.34 -2.55
CA VAL A 107 13.70 -8.24 -1.81
C VAL A 107 13.69 -7.84 -0.34
N ASP A 108 14.86 -7.68 0.26
CA ASP A 108 15.01 -7.34 1.69
C ASP A 108 14.38 -5.98 2.04
N SER A 109 14.55 -4.99 1.15
CA SER A 109 14.04 -3.63 1.36
C SER A 109 12.55 -3.47 1.07
N CYS A 110 11.91 -4.43 0.40
CA CYS A 110 10.50 -4.32 0.03
C CYS A 110 9.58 -4.59 1.22
N MET A 111 9.10 -3.53 1.89
CA MET A 111 8.08 -3.66 2.95
C MET A 111 6.77 -4.27 2.44
N MET A 112 6.51 -4.14 1.14
CA MET A 112 5.36 -4.73 0.47
C MET A 112 5.53 -6.20 0.06
N ASN A 113 6.68 -6.86 0.36
CA ASN A 113 7.09 -8.20 -0.16
C ASN A 113 6.55 -8.45 -1.57
N ALA A 114 6.68 -7.45 -2.43
CA ALA A 114 6.24 -7.52 -3.82
C ALA A 114 7.32 -8.11 -4.71
N ILE A 115 8.50 -8.45 -4.16
CA ILE A 115 9.69 -8.82 -4.93
C ILE A 115 10.18 -10.17 -4.43
N VAL A 116 10.48 -11.06 -5.37
CA VAL A 116 11.18 -12.33 -5.14
C VAL A 116 12.42 -12.41 -6.04
N LEU A 117 13.29 -13.37 -5.78
CA LEU A 117 14.31 -13.77 -6.74
C LEU A 117 13.85 -15.04 -7.44
N ASP A 118 13.77 -14.99 -8.76
CA ASP A 118 13.50 -16.12 -9.64
C ASP A 118 14.69 -16.27 -10.60
N ASP A 119 15.34 -17.44 -10.60
CA ASP A 119 16.56 -17.72 -11.38
C ASP A 119 17.63 -16.61 -11.31
N LEU A 120 17.93 -16.12 -10.09
CA LEU A 120 18.88 -15.02 -9.83
C LEU A 120 18.52 -13.68 -10.49
N LYS A 121 17.26 -13.49 -10.90
CA LYS A 121 16.72 -12.20 -11.36
C LYS A 121 15.60 -11.77 -10.41
N ALA A 122 15.54 -10.47 -10.12
CA ALA A 122 14.42 -9.96 -9.35
C ALA A 122 13.14 -10.01 -10.20
N ASP A 123 12.08 -10.55 -9.62
CA ASP A 123 10.72 -10.53 -10.17
C ASP A 123 9.82 -9.72 -9.24
N ILE A 124 9.00 -8.83 -9.82
CA ILE A 124 8.18 -7.88 -9.07
C ILE A 124 6.71 -8.12 -9.38
N ASN A 125 5.94 -8.48 -8.37
CA ASN A 125 4.49 -8.60 -8.46
C ASN A 125 3.84 -7.20 -8.42
N PRO A 126 3.27 -6.71 -9.54
CA PRO A 126 2.67 -5.38 -9.60
C PRO A 126 1.44 -5.23 -8.69
N GLU A 127 0.71 -6.32 -8.41
CA GLU A 127 -0.49 -6.32 -7.53
C GLU A 127 -0.19 -6.04 -6.05
N TRP A 128 1.09 -6.12 -5.66
CA TRP A 128 1.55 -5.78 -4.32
C TRP A 128 2.49 -4.58 -4.31
N CYS A 129 2.98 -4.16 -5.48
CA CYS A 129 3.81 -2.98 -5.58
C CYS A 129 2.99 -1.73 -5.29
N CYS A 130 3.38 -0.97 -4.27
CA CYS A 130 2.76 0.32 -3.97
C CYS A 130 3.51 1.50 -4.61
N GLY A 131 4.56 1.27 -5.40
CA GLY A 131 5.30 2.37 -6.05
C GLY A 131 6.16 3.24 -5.12
N CYS A 132 6.62 2.75 -3.97
CA CYS A 132 7.47 3.53 -3.04
C CYS A 132 8.90 3.82 -3.52
N LEU A 133 9.34 3.16 -4.59
CA LEU A 133 10.65 3.30 -5.26
C LEU A 133 11.89 2.94 -4.43
N ILE A 134 11.76 2.46 -3.19
CA ILE A 134 12.88 2.10 -2.31
C ILE A 134 13.78 1.03 -2.96
N CYS A 135 13.19 0.03 -3.62
CA CYS A 135 13.94 -1.02 -4.30
C CYS A 135 14.81 -0.49 -5.46
N GLY A 136 14.36 0.56 -6.15
CA GLY A 136 15.11 1.22 -7.22
C GLY A 136 16.34 1.96 -6.68
N GLU A 137 16.22 2.60 -5.51
CA GLU A 137 17.33 3.30 -4.83
C GLU A 137 18.38 2.33 -4.29
N MET A 138 17.95 1.20 -3.72
CA MET A 138 18.84 0.19 -3.16
C MET A 138 19.52 -0.68 -4.23
N CYS A 139 19.09 -0.62 -5.48
CA CYS A 139 19.63 -1.45 -6.56
C CYS A 139 20.99 -0.90 -7.07
N PRO A 140 22.12 -1.58 -6.82
CA PRO A 140 23.45 -1.07 -7.18
C PRO A 140 23.64 -0.93 -8.70
N THR A 141 22.90 -1.71 -9.49
CA THR A 141 22.95 -1.73 -10.95
C THR A 141 21.83 -0.92 -11.61
N LYS A 142 20.97 -0.26 -10.82
CA LYS A 142 19.81 0.54 -11.29
C LYS A 142 18.95 -0.24 -12.30
N SER A 143 18.72 -1.52 -12.03
CA SER A 143 18.03 -2.45 -12.92
C SER A 143 16.50 -2.40 -12.80
N ILE A 144 15.97 -1.85 -11.71
CA ILE A 144 14.54 -1.79 -11.42
C ILE A 144 13.93 -0.50 -11.96
N LYS A 145 12.81 -0.63 -12.67
CA LYS A 145 11.95 0.49 -13.07
C LYS A 145 10.52 0.25 -12.61
N ILE A 146 9.92 1.29 -12.05
CA ILE A 146 8.52 1.33 -11.66
C ILE A 146 7.91 2.57 -12.31
N LYS A 147 6.75 2.40 -12.94
CA LYS A 147 5.97 3.49 -13.55
C LYS A 147 4.54 3.38 -13.08
N GLU A 148 3.95 4.50 -12.70
CA GLU A 148 2.51 4.57 -12.47
C GLU A 148 1.76 4.41 -13.80
N VAL A 149 0.68 3.65 -13.78
CA VAL A 149 -0.20 3.44 -14.94
C VAL A 149 -1.43 4.32 -14.73
N ASP A 150 -1.55 5.35 -15.55
CA ASP A 150 -2.77 6.16 -15.61
C ASP A 150 -3.74 5.52 -16.62
N ASP A 151 -4.97 5.24 -16.19
CA ASP A 151 -6.05 4.67 -17.03
C ASP A 151 -6.51 5.58 -18.20
N TYR A 152 -5.87 6.75 -18.37
CA TYR A 152 -6.10 7.64 -19.50
C TYR A 152 -5.05 7.39 -20.57
N GLY A 153 -5.47 6.74 -21.66
CA GLY A 153 -4.67 6.52 -22.85
C GLY A 153 -3.86 7.76 -23.25
N ASP A 154 -2.56 7.53 -23.43
CA ASP A 154 -1.56 8.36 -24.12
C ASP A 154 -2.12 9.67 -24.71
N SER A 155 -1.96 10.77 -23.97
CA SER A 155 -1.81 12.11 -24.52
C SER A 155 -1.63 13.15 -23.41
N ARG A 156 -0.40 13.21 -22.87
CA ARG A 156 0.30 14.48 -22.59
C ARG A 156 1.66 14.24 -21.92
N ASN A 157 2.71 14.61 -22.66
CA ASN A 157 3.96 15.13 -22.11
C ASN A 157 3.73 16.01 -20.87
N GLY A 158 4.58 15.86 -19.86
CA GLY A 158 4.73 16.90 -18.84
C GLY A 158 5.37 16.38 -17.57
N GLY A 159 6.69 16.51 -17.47
CA GLY A 159 7.41 16.23 -16.24
C GLY A 159 7.07 17.20 -15.11
N ARG A 160 7.58 16.83 -13.94
CA ARG A 160 8.19 17.70 -12.94
C ARG A 160 9.23 16.87 -12.20
#